data_AF-A0A7Y5CCL4-F1
#
_entry.id   AF-A0A7Y5CCL4-F1
#
_cell.length_a   1.000
_cell.length_b   1.000
_cell.length_c   1.000
_cell.angle_alpha   90.00
_cell.angle_beta   90.00
_cell.angle_gamma   90.00
#
_symmetry.space_group_name_H-M   'P 1'
#
loop_
_entity.id
_entity.type
_entity.pdbx_description
1 polymer ?
#
loop_
_entity_poly.entity_id
_entity_poly.type
_entity_poly.pdbx_seq_one_letter_code
_entity_poly.pdbx_strand_id
1 'polypeptide(L)'
;MFIFWPSMLPAKITLAILAGIVLTATIVAQRKRRKGTRVFAFGAFIAIVVFIPCCIVVQKFTDPYQLGVFVHQDYHDVRCDFARIFLPETATDITVDQQINRHVAKFVISKPQVEAWLDQQWATRGKQSIKPRASKNEHRELGPEWWVERARELGWQVPSDLVAYDGPFWQSGASATIFFSESEGFAYQVAYYW
;
A
#
# COMPACT_ATOMS: atom_id res chain seq x y z
N MET A 1 3.56 -0.45 -14.16
CA MET A 1 4.87 -0.84 -13.61
C MET A 1 4.85 -0.49 -12.13
N PHE A 2 4.37 -1.42 -11.30
CA PHE A 2 4.17 -1.20 -9.87
C PHE A 2 5.51 -1.37 -9.15
N ILE A 3 6.22 -0.27 -9.00
CA ILE A 3 7.52 -0.22 -8.34
C ILE A 3 7.27 -0.26 -6.84
N PHE A 4 7.78 -1.32 -6.18
CA PHE A 4 8.13 -1.43 -4.75
C PHE A 4 7.93 -0.16 -3.92
N TRP A 5 6.68 0.22 -3.64
CA TRP A 5 6.35 1.45 -2.93
C TRP A 5 7.02 1.54 -1.55
N PRO A 6 7.00 0.47 -0.74
CA PRO A 6 7.70 0.48 0.55
C PRO A 6 9.21 0.70 0.43
N SER A 7 9.82 0.31 -0.70
CA SER A 7 11.26 0.47 -0.93
C SER A 7 11.64 1.81 -1.55
N MET A 8 10.69 2.58 -2.10
CA MET A 8 11.01 3.87 -2.71
C MET A 8 11.47 4.91 -1.69
N LEU A 9 10.82 5.00 -0.53
CA LEU A 9 11.23 5.96 0.52
C LEU A 9 12.62 5.59 1.10
N PRO A 10 12.90 4.33 1.51
CA PRO A 10 14.22 3.91 1.93
C PRO A 10 15.31 4.17 0.91
N ALA A 11 15.04 3.90 -0.38
CA ALA A 11 15.99 4.15 -1.45
C ALA A 11 16.31 5.65 -1.59
N LYS A 12 15.29 6.53 -1.54
CA LYS A 12 15.48 7.98 -1.60
C LYS A 12 16.29 8.50 -0.42
N ILE A 13 15.96 8.07 0.79
CA ILE A 13 16.67 8.45 2.02
C ILE A 13 18.13 7.97 1.95
N THR A 14 18.36 6.71 1.59
CA THR A 14 19.70 6.11 1.49
C THR A 14 20.55 6.84 0.45
N LEU A 15 19.98 7.12 -0.73
CA LEU A 15 20.67 7.86 -1.78
C LEU A 15 21.07 9.26 -1.30
N ALA A 16 20.16 9.98 -0.64
CA ALA A 16 20.43 11.31 -0.11
C ALA A 16 21.55 11.31 0.95
N ILE A 17 21.53 10.34 1.88
CA ILE A 17 22.55 10.18 2.91
C ILE A 17 23.92 9.89 2.29
N LEU A 18 24.00 8.89 1.39
CA LEU A 18 25.26 8.51 0.76
C LEU A 18 25.83 9.61 -0.13
N ALA A 19 24.98 10.29 -0.91
CA ALA A 19 25.39 11.46 -1.68
C ALA A 19 25.94 12.57 -0.78
N GLY A 20 25.26 12.87 0.33
CA GLY A 20 25.72 13.85 1.31
C GLY A 20 27.08 13.50 1.91
N ILE A 21 27.31 12.23 2.25
CA ILE A 21 28.60 11.74 2.77
C ILE A 21 29.72 11.90 1.73
N VAL A 22 29.48 11.47 0.48
CA VAL A 22 30.48 11.57 -0.60
C VAL A 22 30.81 13.03 -0.92
N LEU A 23 29.80 13.91 -0.96
CA LEU A 23 29.99 15.34 -1.21
C LEU A 23 30.78 15.99 -0.07
N THR A 24 30.41 15.71 1.19
CA THR A 24 31.11 16.24 2.36
C THR A 24 32.57 15.77 2.40
N ALA A 25 32.82 14.48 2.14
CA ALA A 25 34.17 13.93 2.08
C ALA A 25 35.01 14.58 0.97
N THR A 26 34.42 14.81 -0.21
CA THR A 26 35.06 15.50 -1.33
C THR A 26 35.43 16.95 -0.99
N ILE A 27 34.50 17.71 -0.38
CA ILE A 27 34.74 19.10 0.03
C ILE A 27 35.85 19.18 1.08
N VAL A 28 35.84 18.30 2.09
CA VAL A 28 36.88 18.23 3.12
C VAL A 28 38.24 17.87 2.52
N ALA A 29 38.27 16.95 1.54
CA ALA A 29 39.50 16.57 0.84
C ALA A 29 40.09 17.75 0.05
N GLN A 30 39.25 18.51 -0.65
CA GLN A 30 39.69 19.72 -1.36
C GLN A 30 40.24 20.79 -0.40
N ARG A 31 39.56 21.05 0.72
CA ARG A 31 40.04 21.99 1.76
C ARG A 31 41.40 21.58 2.33
N LYS A 32 41.66 20.27 2.44
CA LYS A 32 42.95 19.71 2.89
C LYS A 32 43.98 19.57 1.76
N ARG A 33 43.78 20.20 0.59
CA ARG A 33 44.66 20.14 -0.60
C ARG A 33 44.93 18.71 -1.10
N ARG A 34 44.02 17.77 -0.85
CA ARG A 34 44.07 16.42 -1.45
C ARG A 34 43.40 16.43 -2.82
N LYS A 35 43.72 15.44 -3.66
CA LYS A 35 43.07 15.24 -4.97
C LYS A 35 41.61 14.82 -4.77
N GLY A 36 40.70 15.79 -4.69
CA GLY A 36 39.27 15.57 -4.45
C GLY A 36 38.61 14.62 -5.45
N THR A 37 39.09 14.59 -6.70
CA THR A 37 38.65 13.64 -7.74
C THR A 37 38.87 12.18 -7.35
N ARG A 38 39.99 11.84 -6.70
CA ARG A 38 40.26 10.47 -6.23
C ARG A 38 39.34 10.09 -5.07
N VAL A 39 39.08 11.04 -4.17
CA VAL A 39 38.20 10.83 -3.01
C VAL A 39 36.75 10.64 -3.48
N PHE A 40 36.30 11.44 -4.45
CA PHE A 40 34.98 11.28 -5.05
C PHE A 40 34.82 9.93 -5.73
N ALA A 41 35.75 9.52 -6.59
CA ALA A 41 35.66 8.25 -7.31
C ALA A 41 35.61 7.04 -6.36
N PHE A 42 36.49 7.03 -5.34
CA PHE A 42 36.50 5.98 -4.33
C PHE A 42 35.24 6.01 -3.45
N GLY A 43 34.79 7.19 -3.03
CA GLY A 43 33.57 7.37 -2.25
C GLY A 43 32.32 6.92 -3.01
N ALA A 44 32.22 7.24 -4.30
CA ALA A 44 31.12 6.81 -5.15
C ALA A 44 31.11 5.28 -5.33
N PHE A 45 32.28 4.65 -5.52
CA PHE A 45 32.38 3.20 -5.58
C PHE A 45 31.90 2.54 -4.27
N ILE A 46 32.36 3.03 -3.12
CA ILE A 46 31.88 2.55 -1.82
C ILE A 46 30.37 2.75 -1.69
N ALA A 47 29.86 3.93 -2.02
CA ALA A 47 28.44 4.25 -1.93
C ALA A 47 27.57 3.26 -2.72
N ILE A 48 28.01 2.84 -3.92
CA ILE A 48 27.32 1.83 -4.72
C ILE A 48 27.31 0.48 -4.01
N VAL A 49 28.46 0.04 -3.48
CA VAL A 49 28.59 -1.25 -2.77
C VAL A 49 27.74 -1.29 -1.50
N VAL A 50 27.71 -0.19 -0.73
CA VAL A 50 26.96 -0.14 0.54
C VAL A 50 25.50 0.30 0.37
N PHE A 51 25.06 0.65 -0.84
CA PHE A 51 23.70 1.16 -1.09
C PHE A 51 22.63 0.16 -0.63
N ILE A 52 22.75 -1.10 -1.05
CA ILE A 52 21.78 -2.16 -0.73
C ILE A 52 21.69 -2.42 0.78
N PRO A 53 22.79 -2.69 1.51
CA PRO A 53 22.71 -2.93 2.95
C PRO A 53 22.21 -1.69 3.72
N CYS A 54 22.60 -0.47 3.32
CA CYS A 54 22.05 0.74 3.92
C CYS A 54 20.55 0.89 3.67
N CYS A 55 20.07 0.54 2.47
CA CYS A 55 18.65 0.58 2.13
C CYS A 55 17.83 -0.37 3.02
N ILE A 56 18.32 -1.59 3.26
CA ILE A 56 17.68 -2.54 4.18
C ILE A 56 17.61 -1.99 5.60
N VAL A 57 18.67 -1.33 6.08
CA VAL A 57 18.69 -0.71 7.41
C VAL A 57 17.66 0.40 7.49
N VAL A 58 17.64 1.33 6.52
CA VAL A 58 16.66 2.41 6.49
C VAL A 58 15.24 1.86 6.41
N GLN A 59 15.01 0.82 5.60
CA GLN A 59 13.71 0.17 5.49
C GLN A 59 13.21 -0.34 6.85
N LYS A 60 14.07 -0.99 7.64
CA LYS A 60 13.69 -1.43 9.01
C LYS A 60 13.24 -0.28 9.91
N PHE A 61 13.77 0.93 9.71
CA PHE A 61 13.36 2.11 10.48
C PHE A 61 12.10 2.78 9.93
N THR A 62 11.83 2.68 8.63
CA THR A 62 10.66 3.30 8.00
C THR A 62 9.43 2.41 7.99
N ASP A 63 9.62 1.09 7.94
CA ASP A 63 8.53 0.10 7.86
C ASP A 63 7.48 0.29 8.97
N PRO A 64 7.83 0.50 10.26
CA PRO A 64 6.83 0.73 11.31
C PRO A 64 5.94 1.96 11.11
N TYR A 65 6.36 2.92 10.27
CA TYR A 65 5.59 4.13 9.97
C TYR A 65 4.75 4.00 8.69
N GLN A 66 5.01 2.98 7.86
CA GLN A 66 4.33 2.76 6.59
C GLN A 66 3.45 1.51 6.60
N LEU A 67 3.80 0.54 7.45
CA LEU A 67 3.18 -0.78 7.53
C LEU A 67 2.64 -0.97 8.95
N GLY A 68 1.52 -1.67 9.05
CA GLY A 68 0.82 -1.89 10.31
C GLY A 68 -0.60 -1.33 10.27
N VAL A 69 -1.18 -1.17 11.45
CA VAL A 69 -2.58 -0.80 11.62
C VAL A 69 -2.69 0.70 11.84
N PHE A 70 -3.44 1.38 10.97
CA PHE A 70 -3.68 2.81 11.02
C PHE A 70 -5.18 3.08 11.11
N VAL A 71 -5.57 4.02 11.98
CA VAL A 71 -6.96 4.44 12.17
C VAL A 71 -7.11 5.86 11.64
N HIS A 72 -8.16 6.08 10.85
CA HIS A 72 -8.46 7.32 10.14
C HIS A 72 -9.94 7.65 10.29
N GLN A 73 -10.30 8.92 10.40
CA GLN A 73 -11.71 9.32 10.52
C GLN A 73 -12.41 9.28 9.16
N ASP A 74 -11.72 9.70 8.10
CA ASP A 74 -12.25 9.78 6.75
C ASP A 74 -11.24 9.31 5.69
N TYR A 75 -11.68 9.33 4.44
CA TYR A 75 -10.87 9.00 3.27
C TYR A 75 -9.66 9.93 3.06
N HIS A 76 -9.79 11.22 3.40
CA HIS A 76 -8.74 12.21 3.18
C HIS A 76 -7.58 12.08 4.17
N ASP A 77 -7.85 11.54 5.37
CA ASP A 77 -6.87 11.22 6.39
C ASP A 77 -5.97 10.02 6.05
N VAL A 78 -6.37 9.19 5.08
CA VAL A 78 -5.61 8.01 4.65
C VAL A 78 -4.34 8.45 3.92
N ARG A 79 -3.19 8.26 4.59
CA ARG A 79 -1.87 8.69 4.08
C ARG A 79 -1.30 7.78 2.99
N CYS A 80 -1.78 6.55 2.88
CA CYS A 80 -1.31 5.61 1.88
C CYS A 80 -2.08 5.80 0.57
N ASP A 81 -1.41 6.35 -0.45
CA ASP A 81 -1.99 6.54 -1.78
C ASP A 81 -2.54 5.24 -2.38
N PHE A 82 -1.89 4.10 -2.11
CA PHE A 82 -2.32 2.80 -2.62
C PHE A 82 -3.61 2.31 -1.98
N ALA A 83 -3.75 2.42 -0.66
CA ALA A 83 -5.01 2.11 0.00
C ALA A 83 -6.13 3.03 -0.51
N ARG A 84 -5.81 4.32 -0.64
CA ARG A 84 -6.73 5.37 -1.09
C ARG A 84 -7.25 5.18 -2.52
N ILE A 85 -6.45 4.57 -3.41
CA ILE A 85 -6.84 4.22 -4.80
C ILE A 85 -7.98 3.20 -4.87
N PHE A 86 -8.13 2.37 -3.84
CA PHE A 86 -9.15 1.32 -3.75
C PHE A 86 -10.24 1.63 -2.73
N LEU A 87 -10.02 2.49 -1.75
CA LEU A 87 -11.05 2.88 -0.80
C LEU A 87 -12.14 3.74 -1.45
N PRO A 88 -13.41 3.57 -1.06
CA PRO A 88 -14.47 4.52 -1.40
C PRO A 88 -14.24 5.89 -0.74
N GLU A 89 -14.43 6.98 -1.48
CA GLU A 89 -14.25 8.35 -0.95
C GLU A 89 -15.26 8.71 0.17
N THR A 90 -16.38 7.99 0.22
CA THR A 90 -17.45 8.17 1.21
C THR A 90 -17.25 7.34 2.48
N ALA A 91 -16.18 6.52 2.55
CA ALA A 91 -15.89 5.70 3.71
C ALA A 91 -15.48 6.54 4.92
N THR A 92 -15.92 6.13 6.11
CA THR A 92 -15.61 6.76 7.40
C THR A 92 -15.21 5.70 8.42
N ASP A 93 -14.61 6.13 9.54
CA ASP A 93 -14.12 5.24 10.61
C ASP A 93 -13.24 4.10 10.05
N ILE A 94 -12.22 4.51 9.31
CA ILE A 94 -11.41 3.62 8.50
C ILE A 94 -10.25 3.10 9.35
N THR A 95 -10.21 1.79 9.56
CA THR A 95 -9.01 1.11 10.06
C THR A 95 -8.35 0.33 8.93
N VAL A 96 -7.09 0.62 8.62
CA VAL A 96 -6.31 -0.03 7.55
C VAL A 96 -5.13 -0.79 8.16
N ASP A 97 -5.10 -2.11 7.96
CA ASP A 97 -3.90 -2.93 8.14
C ASP A 97 -3.09 -2.97 6.83
N GLN A 98 -2.09 -2.10 6.77
CA GLN A 98 -1.25 -1.90 5.60
C GLN A 98 -0.09 -2.89 5.58
N GLN A 99 0.02 -3.65 4.48
CA GLN A 99 1.10 -4.59 4.22
C GLN A 99 1.82 -4.22 2.91
N ILE A 100 2.96 -4.86 2.64
CA ILE A 100 3.88 -4.49 1.54
C ILE A 100 3.18 -4.49 0.18
N ASN A 101 2.28 -5.44 -0.07
CA ASN A 101 1.68 -5.72 -1.37
C ASN A 101 0.15 -5.81 -1.34
N ARG A 102 -0.44 -5.51 -0.18
CA ARG A 102 -1.87 -5.61 0.07
C ARG A 102 -2.27 -4.76 1.27
N HIS A 103 -3.56 -4.56 1.43
CA HIS A 103 -4.12 -4.10 2.69
C HIS A 103 -5.41 -4.85 3.01
N VAL A 104 -5.74 -4.89 4.30
CA VAL A 104 -7.09 -5.17 4.77
C VAL A 104 -7.60 -3.91 5.44
N ALA A 105 -8.82 -3.47 5.13
CA ALA A 105 -9.44 -2.34 5.79
C ALA A 105 -10.81 -2.70 6.35
N LYS A 106 -11.22 -2.02 7.43
CA LYS A 106 -12.57 -1.97 7.95
C LYS A 106 -13.04 -0.52 7.91
N PHE A 107 -14.27 -0.26 7.45
CA PHE A 107 -14.83 1.09 7.41
C PHE A 107 -16.36 1.08 7.37
N VAL A 108 -16.96 2.19 7.80
CA VAL A 108 -18.40 2.44 7.70
C VAL A 108 -18.73 2.97 6.32
N ILE A 109 -19.75 2.37 5.69
CA ILE A 109 -20.26 2.75 4.37
C ILE A 109 -21.68 2.21 4.18
N SER A 110 -22.52 2.86 3.38
CA SER A 110 -23.84 2.33 3.02
C SER A 110 -23.80 1.46 1.75
N LYS A 111 -24.75 0.54 1.62
CA LYS A 111 -24.89 -0.30 0.42
C LYS A 111 -24.94 0.48 -0.90
N PRO A 112 -25.73 1.57 -1.04
CA PRO A 112 -25.74 2.36 -2.27
C PRO A 112 -24.37 2.97 -2.60
N GLN A 113 -23.59 3.35 -1.58
CA GLN A 113 -22.24 3.88 -1.78
C GLN A 113 -21.26 2.79 -2.23
N VAL A 114 -21.36 1.58 -1.68
CA VAL A 114 -20.57 0.41 -2.14
C VAL A 114 -20.87 0.13 -3.62
N GLU A 115 -22.15 0.09 -3.99
CA GLU A 115 -22.56 -0.18 -5.37
C GLU A 115 -22.11 0.92 -6.33
N ALA A 116 -22.24 2.20 -5.94
CA ALA A 116 -21.78 3.33 -6.73
C ALA A 116 -20.26 3.34 -6.91
N TRP A 117 -19.50 3.07 -5.84
CA TRP A 117 -18.05 2.89 -5.92
C TRP A 117 -17.69 1.74 -6.87
N LEU A 118 -18.39 0.61 -6.78
CA LEU A 118 -18.12 -0.55 -7.63
C LEU A 118 -18.39 -0.23 -9.11
N ASP A 119 -19.50 0.45 -9.41
CA ASP A 119 -19.82 0.92 -10.75
C ASP A 119 -18.71 1.83 -11.30
N GLN A 120 -18.22 2.77 -10.49
CA GLN A 120 -17.12 3.66 -10.84
C GLN A 120 -15.83 2.86 -11.13
N GLN A 121 -15.44 1.92 -10.28
CA GLN A 121 -14.24 1.10 -10.48
C GLN A 121 -14.32 0.31 -11.79
N TRP A 122 -15.47 -0.32 -12.08
CA TRP A 122 -15.66 -1.06 -13.33
C TRP A 122 -15.72 -0.14 -14.56
N ALA A 123 -16.29 1.06 -14.44
CA ALA A 123 -16.27 2.03 -15.54
C ALA A 123 -14.85 2.51 -15.86
N THR A 124 -14.03 2.78 -14.84
CA THR A 124 -12.67 3.29 -15.02
C THR A 124 -11.67 2.20 -15.41
N ARG A 125 -11.72 1.03 -14.76
CA ARG A 125 -10.68 0.00 -14.82
C ARG A 125 -11.15 -1.34 -15.39
N GLY A 126 -12.45 -1.50 -15.66
CA GLY A 126 -13.04 -2.77 -16.10
C GLY A 126 -12.47 -3.30 -17.41
N LYS A 127 -12.04 -2.42 -18.34
CA LYS A 127 -11.41 -2.82 -19.61
C LYS A 127 -10.07 -3.55 -19.43
N GLN A 128 -9.38 -3.32 -18.31
CA GLN A 128 -8.11 -3.96 -17.96
C GLN A 128 -8.32 -5.24 -17.15
N SER A 129 -9.57 -5.55 -16.80
CA SER A 129 -9.89 -6.73 -16.02
C SER A 129 -9.77 -7.99 -16.88
N ILE A 130 -9.03 -8.99 -16.39
CA ILE A 130 -8.98 -10.32 -16.99
C ILE A 130 -10.17 -11.21 -16.58
N LYS A 131 -11.00 -10.73 -15.63
CA LYS A 131 -12.25 -11.37 -15.22
C LYS A 131 -13.44 -10.48 -15.61
N PRO A 132 -14.56 -11.04 -16.08
CA PRO A 132 -15.77 -10.26 -16.27
C PRO A 132 -16.32 -9.78 -14.92
N ARG A 133 -17.12 -8.70 -14.96
CA ARG A 133 -17.87 -8.26 -13.79
C ARG A 133 -18.89 -9.33 -13.40
N ALA A 134 -18.89 -9.73 -12.14
CA ALA A 134 -19.91 -10.62 -11.60
C ALA A 134 -21.30 -10.00 -11.75
N SER A 135 -22.31 -10.83 -11.98
CA SER A 135 -23.69 -10.32 -12.04
C SER A 135 -24.12 -9.85 -10.64
N LYS A 136 -25.02 -8.85 -10.55
CA LYS A 136 -25.45 -8.27 -9.25
C LYS A 136 -26.04 -9.30 -8.27
N ASN A 137 -26.48 -10.45 -8.76
CA ASN A 137 -27.12 -11.51 -7.97
C ASN A 137 -26.18 -12.69 -7.69
N GLU A 138 -24.92 -12.60 -8.10
CA GLU A 138 -23.93 -13.65 -7.89
C GLU A 138 -23.33 -13.48 -6.50
N HIS A 139 -24.00 -14.07 -5.51
CA HIS A 139 -23.44 -14.21 -4.17
C HIS A 139 -22.22 -15.12 -4.24
N ARG A 140 -21.04 -14.56 -4.01
CA ARG A 140 -19.81 -15.34 -3.88
C ARG A 140 -19.54 -15.69 -2.43
N GLU A 141 -19.06 -16.91 -2.20
CA GLU A 141 -18.51 -17.32 -0.92
C GLU A 141 -17.48 -16.31 -0.43
N LEU A 142 -17.39 -16.15 0.89
CA LEU A 142 -16.38 -15.31 1.52
C LEU A 142 -15.02 -15.70 0.94
N GLY A 143 -14.28 -14.69 0.47
CA GLY A 143 -12.99 -14.87 -0.16
C GLY A 143 -12.00 -15.62 0.74
N PRO A 144 -10.76 -15.83 0.28
CA PRO A 144 -9.83 -16.78 0.88
C PRO A 144 -9.65 -16.59 2.40
N GLU A 145 -9.68 -17.70 3.14
CA GLU A 145 -9.76 -17.81 4.61
C GLU A 145 -8.81 -16.89 5.40
N TRP A 146 -7.66 -16.52 4.83
CA TRP A 146 -6.64 -15.70 5.48
C TRP A 146 -7.12 -14.33 5.92
N TRP A 147 -8.02 -13.65 5.18
CA TRP A 147 -8.43 -12.29 5.55
C TRP A 147 -9.39 -12.31 6.74
N VAL A 148 -10.22 -13.35 6.84
CA VAL A 148 -11.10 -13.58 7.99
C VAL A 148 -10.27 -13.81 9.24
N GLU A 149 -9.24 -14.65 9.14
CA GLU A 149 -8.32 -14.87 10.26
C GLU A 149 -7.60 -13.58 10.65
N ARG A 150 -7.12 -12.81 9.67
CA ARG A 150 -6.51 -11.51 9.93
C ARG A 150 -7.47 -10.53 10.60
N ALA A 151 -8.73 -10.48 10.19
CA ALA A 151 -9.75 -9.67 10.83
C ALA A 151 -9.94 -10.07 12.31
N ARG A 152 -9.93 -11.38 12.62
CA ARG A 152 -9.98 -11.88 14.00
C ARG A 152 -8.75 -11.49 14.82
N GLU A 153 -7.55 -11.59 14.24
CA GLU A 153 -6.29 -11.13 14.89
C GLU A 153 -6.33 -9.64 15.25
N LEU A 154 -7.00 -8.83 14.42
CA LEU A 154 -7.23 -7.41 14.65
C LEU A 154 -8.38 -7.11 15.63
N GLY A 155 -9.04 -8.15 16.15
CA GLY A 155 -10.17 -8.04 17.06
C GLY A 155 -11.48 -7.62 16.38
N TRP A 156 -11.58 -7.73 15.05
CA TRP A 156 -12.79 -7.38 14.32
C TRP A 156 -13.78 -8.54 14.30
N GLN A 157 -15.05 -8.22 14.57
CA GLN A 157 -16.14 -9.17 14.44
C GLN A 157 -16.50 -9.37 12.97
N VAL A 158 -16.48 -10.60 12.48
CA VAL A 158 -16.81 -10.93 11.09
C VAL A 158 -18.26 -11.44 11.04
N PRO A 159 -19.22 -10.64 10.55
CA PRO A 159 -20.61 -11.06 10.46
C PRO A 159 -20.80 -12.20 9.47
N SER A 160 -21.83 -13.01 9.67
CA SER A 160 -22.19 -14.10 8.73
C SER A 160 -22.97 -13.62 7.50
N ASP A 161 -23.45 -12.37 7.50
CA ASP A 161 -24.26 -11.78 6.42
C ASP A 161 -23.43 -11.01 5.38
N LEU A 162 -22.11 -11.16 5.42
CA LEU A 162 -21.21 -10.45 4.52
C LEU A 162 -21.42 -10.85 3.05
N VAL A 163 -21.58 -9.84 2.20
CA VAL A 163 -21.70 -9.99 0.74
C VAL A 163 -20.45 -9.45 0.06
N ALA A 164 -19.85 -10.24 -0.84
CA ALA A 164 -18.66 -9.85 -1.58
C ALA A 164 -19.00 -9.03 -2.84
N TYR A 165 -18.27 -7.92 -3.02
CA TYR A 165 -18.33 -7.01 -4.16
C TYR A 165 -16.94 -6.97 -4.82
N ASP A 166 -16.77 -7.76 -5.87
CA ASP A 166 -15.49 -7.90 -6.58
C ASP A 166 -15.25 -6.74 -7.56
N GLY A 167 -14.18 -6.00 -7.33
CA GLY A 167 -13.66 -5.02 -8.28
C GLY A 167 -12.96 -5.68 -9.49
N PRO A 168 -12.52 -4.86 -10.46
CA PRO A 168 -11.71 -5.31 -11.59
C PRO A 168 -10.46 -6.08 -11.15
N PHE A 169 -10.12 -7.16 -11.86
CA PHE A 169 -8.97 -8.02 -11.54
C PHE A 169 -7.92 -7.93 -12.65
N TRP A 170 -6.72 -7.43 -12.33
CA TRP A 170 -5.69 -7.17 -13.32
C TRP A 170 -4.80 -8.41 -13.54
N GLN A 171 -4.17 -8.51 -14.71
CA GLN A 171 -3.24 -9.60 -15.03
C GLN A 171 -2.06 -9.67 -14.05
N SER A 172 -1.65 -8.53 -13.50
CA SER A 172 -0.56 -8.43 -12.53
C SER A 172 -0.95 -8.98 -11.14
N GLY A 173 -2.24 -9.13 -10.86
CA GLY A 173 -2.77 -9.60 -9.57
C GLY A 173 -3.41 -8.49 -8.73
N ALA A 174 -3.28 -7.22 -9.13
CA ALA A 174 -4.00 -6.12 -8.49
C ALA A 174 -5.52 -6.29 -8.58
N SER A 175 -6.18 -6.12 -7.45
CA SER A 175 -7.63 -6.23 -7.32
C SER A 175 -8.07 -5.65 -5.98
N ALA A 176 -9.35 -5.33 -5.85
CA ALA A 176 -9.96 -4.98 -4.57
C ALA A 176 -11.34 -5.61 -4.47
N THR A 177 -11.62 -6.26 -3.34
CA THR A 177 -12.93 -6.84 -3.02
C THR A 177 -13.42 -6.19 -1.73
N ILE A 178 -14.68 -5.75 -1.74
CA ILE A 178 -15.37 -5.26 -0.55
C ILE A 178 -16.29 -6.36 -0.03
N PHE A 179 -16.23 -6.68 1.26
CA PHE A 179 -17.16 -7.56 1.96
C PHE A 179 -18.06 -6.70 2.85
N PHE A 180 -19.31 -6.50 2.45
CA PHE A 180 -20.23 -5.56 3.09
C PHE A 180 -21.29 -6.31 3.92
N SER A 181 -21.55 -5.84 5.14
CA SER A 181 -22.64 -6.33 6.00
C SER A 181 -23.76 -5.30 6.01
N GLU A 182 -24.94 -5.71 5.54
CA GLU A 182 -26.11 -4.82 5.48
C GLU A 182 -26.71 -4.57 6.86
N SER A 183 -26.65 -5.57 7.76
CA SER A 183 -27.15 -5.44 9.12
C SER A 183 -26.30 -4.52 10.00
N GLU A 184 -24.98 -4.53 9.81
CA GLU A 184 -24.04 -3.77 10.65
C GLU A 184 -23.65 -2.41 10.05
N GLY A 185 -23.87 -2.18 8.75
CA GLY A 185 -23.56 -0.91 8.09
C GLY A 185 -22.05 -0.61 7.95
N PHE A 186 -21.21 -1.63 8.00
CA PHE A 186 -19.78 -1.53 7.71
C PHE A 186 -19.35 -2.53 6.65
N ALA A 187 -18.16 -2.30 6.10
CA ALA A 187 -17.51 -3.20 5.18
C ALA A 187 -16.08 -3.52 5.60
N TYR A 188 -15.62 -4.68 5.15
CA TYR A 188 -14.22 -5.00 5.02
C TYR A 188 -13.79 -4.78 3.57
N GLN A 189 -12.52 -4.45 3.36
CA GLN A 189 -11.90 -4.47 2.04
C GLN A 189 -10.60 -5.25 2.09
N VAL A 190 -10.39 -6.06 1.07
CA VAL A 190 -9.11 -6.67 0.78
C VAL A 190 -8.65 -6.14 -0.56
N ALA A 191 -7.47 -5.54 -0.63
CA ALA A 191 -6.89 -5.12 -1.90
C ALA A 191 -5.46 -5.61 -2.05
N TYR A 192 -5.09 -5.90 -3.29
CA TYR A 192 -3.77 -6.32 -3.71
C TYR A 192 -3.20 -5.32 -4.72
N TYR A 193 -1.88 -5.08 -4.66
CA TYR A 193 -1.23 -4.02 -5.46
C TYR A 193 -0.29 -4.52 -6.56
N TRP A 194 -0.30 -5.83 -6.85
CA TRP A 194 0.64 -6.48 -7.76
C TRP A 194 0.49 -6.01 -9.20
#